data_AF-A0A7X0A308-F1
#
_entry.id   AF-A0A7X0A308-F1
#
_cell.length_a   1.000
_cell.length_b   1.000
_cell.length_c   1.000
_cell.angle_alpha   90.00
_cell.angle_beta   90.00
_cell.angle_gamma   90.00
#
_symmetry.space_group_name_H-M   'P 1'
#
loop_
_entity.id
_entity.type
_entity.pdbx_description
1 polymer ?
#
loop_
_entity_poly.entity_id
_entity_poly.type
_entity_poly.pdbx_seq_one_letter_code
_entity_poly.pdbx_strand_id
1 'polypeptide(L)' 'MERIVLEVDDQTAKAWRNTSAKLRNQISKNLENILSDSLGKTQKENFELLLQDARKEASQNGLTEEVLAQLLNDEN' A
#
# COMPACT_ATOMS: atom_id res chain seq x y z
N MET A 1 -10.43 -14.60 -8.25
CA MET A 1 -8.95 -14.53 -8.30
C MET A 1 -8.59 -13.63 -9.46
N GLU A 2 -7.77 -12.62 -9.21
CA GLU A 2 -7.24 -11.76 -10.26
C GLU A 2 -5.86 -12.25 -10.71
N ARG A 3 -5.42 -11.84 -11.90
CA ARG A 3 -4.17 -12.30 -12.50
C ARG A 3 -3.21 -11.14 -12.71
N ILE A 4 -2.04 -11.23 -12.12
CA ILE A 4 -0.88 -10.39 -12.43
C ILE A 4 0.08 -11.13 -13.37
N VAL A 5 0.77 -10.38 -14.23
CA VAL A 5 1.85 -10.90 -15.08
C VAL A 5 3.11 -10.14 -14.72
N LEU A 6 4.16 -10.88 -14.34
CA LEU A 6 5.46 -10.34 -14.00
C LEU A 6 6.46 -10.75 -15.07
N GLU A 7 7.17 -9.78 -15.62
CA GLU A 7 8.29 -10.05 -16.51
C GLU A 7 9.52 -10.41 -15.67
N VAL A 8 10.21 -11.47 -16.07
CA VAL A 8 11.40 -12.00 -15.42
C VAL A 8 12.45 -12.33 -16.48
N ASP A 9 13.69 -12.54 -16.07
CA ASP A 9 14.73 -12.97 -16.99
C ASP A 9 14.44 -14.35 -17.60
N ASP A 10 15.03 -14.62 -18.77
CA ASP A 10 14.80 -15.84 -19.54
C ASP A 10 15.19 -17.12 -18.77
N GLN A 11 16.25 -17.07 -17.96
CA GLN A 11 16.69 -18.24 -17.19
C GLN A 11 15.67 -18.58 -16.10
N THR A 12 15.16 -17.58 -15.40
CA THR A 12 14.10 -17.72 -14.40
C THR A 12 12.81 -18.23 -15.04
N ALA A 13 12.41 -17.72 -16.20
CA ALA A 13 11.24 -18.19 -16.93
C ALA A 13 11.36 -19.68 -17.33
N LYS A 14 12.55 -20.09 -17.81
CA LYS A 14 12.84 -21.49 -18.15
C LYS A 14 12.82 -22.40 -16.92
N ALA A 15 13.45 -21.98 -15.82
CA ALA A 15 13.44 -22.72 -14.57
C ALA A 15 12.02 -22.90 -14.02
N TRP A 16 11.20 -21.83 -14.07
CA TRP A 16 9.81 -21.87 -13.65
C TRP A 16 9.00 -22.89 -14.45
N ARG A 17 9.18 -22.97 -15.78
CA ARG A 17 8.50 -23.95 -16.66
C ARG A 17 8.77 -25.41 -16.29
N ASN A 18 9.94 -25.70 -15.74
CA ASN A 18 10.35 -27.06 -15.34
C ASN A 18 10.08 -27.37 -13.85
N THR A 19 9.56 -26.41 -13.09
CA THR A 19 9.33 -26.55 -11.65
C THR A 19 8.07 -27.37 -11.35
N SER A 20 8.10 -28.18 -10.28
CA SER A 20 6.96 -28.96 -9.82
C SER A 20 5.78 -28.09 -9.38
N ALA A 21 4.55 -28.61 -9.51
CA ALA A 21 3.35 -27.89 -9.08
C ALA A 21 3.39 -27.51 -7.58
N LYS A 22 3.93 -28.38 -6.73
CA LYS A 22 4.09 -28.12 -5.29
C LYS A 22 4.97 -26.89 -5.06
N LEU A 23 6.14 -26.84 -5.70
CA LEU A 23 7.07 -25.72 -5.53
C LEU A 23 6.51 -24.44 -6.16
N ARG A 24 5.85 -24.51 -7.32
CA ARG A 24 5.15 -23.35 -7.90
C ARG A 24 4.13 -22.76 -6.93
N ASN A 25 3.30 -23.59 -6.32
CA ASN A 25 2.29 -23.14 -5.36
C ASN A 25 2.91 -22.49 -4.11
N GLN A 26 4.02 -23.04 -3.62
CA GLN A 26 4.76 -22.44 -2.50
C GLN A 26 5.32 -21.06 -2.87
N ILE A 27 5.95 -20.94 -4.04
CA ILE A 27 6.49 -19.66 -4.53
C ILE A 27 5.36 -18.64 -4.76
N SER A 28 4.25 -19.05 -5.38
CA SER A 28 3.10 -18.16 -5.61
C SER A 28 2.52 -17.60 -4.30
N LYS A 29 2.35 -18.43 -3.26
CA LYS A 29 1.91 -17.95 -1.94
C LYS A 29 2.90 -16.97 -1.31
N ASN A 30 4.19 -17.25 -1.43
CA ASN A 30 5.22 -16.36 -0.90
C ASN A 30 5.21 -15.00 -1.64
N LEU A 31 5.07 -15.01 -2.97
CA LEU A 31 4.95 -13.79 -3.76
C LEU A 31 3.69 -13.00 -3.39
N GLU A 32 2.57 -13.66 -3.17
CA GLU A 32 1.33 -13.01 -2.73
C GLU A 32 1.51 -12.29 -1.38
N ASN A 33 2.15 -12.93 -0.40
CA ASN A 33 2.44 -12.30 0.89
C ASN A 33 3.38 -11.10 0.73
N ILE A 34 4.46 -11.23 -0.05
CA ILE A 34 5.42 -10.13 -0.28
C ILE A 34 4.71 -8.96 -0.96
N LEU A 35 3.91 -9.21 -1.99
CA LEU A 35 3.16 -8.17 -2.70
C LEU A 35 2.14 -7.51 -1.80
N SER A 36 1.39 -8.28 -0.99
CA SER A 36 0.43 -7.74 -0.03
C SER A 36 1.11 -6.83 0.99
N ASP A 37 2.24 -7.26 1.55
CA ASP A 37 2.97 -6.47 2.55
C ASP A 37 3.57 -5.21 1.94
N SER A 38 4.20 -5.31 0.77
CA SER A 38 4.83 -4.17 0.10
C SER A 38 3.80 -3.16 -0.40
N LEU A 39 2.76 -3.60 -1.11
CA LEU A 39 1.73 -2.72 -1.63
C LEU A 39 0.80 -2.18 -0.53
N GLY A 40 0.55 -2.96 0.52
CA GLY A 40 -0.17 -2.52 1.71
C GLY A 40 0.58 -1.43 2.47
N LYS A 41 1.91 -1.55 2.62
CA LYS A 41 2.75 -0.50 3.20
C LYS A 41 2.77 0.77 2.34
N THR A 42 2.86 0.64 1.02
CA THR A 42 2.76 1.79 0.12
C THR A 42 1.41 2.52 0.26
N GLN A 43 0.30 1.79 0.45
CA GLN A 43 -0.99 2.42 0.72
C GLN A 43 -0.99 3.17 2.05
N LYS A 44 -0.36 2.61 3.10
CA LYS A 44 -0.24 3.29 4.39
C LYS A 44 0.65 4.54 4.32
N GLU A 45 1.80 4.45 3.67
CA GLU A 45 2.69 5.59 3.42
C GLU A 45 2.00 6.68 2.61
N ASN A 46 1.30 6.30 1.54
CA ASN A 46 0.50 7.25 0.74
C ASN A 46 -0.63 7.88 1.55
N PHE A 47 -1.28 7.12 2.43
CA PHE A 47 -2.32 7.65 3.32
C PHE A 47 -1.75 8.61 4.37
N GLU A 48 -0.60 8.31 4.95
CA GLU A 48 0.10 9.21 5.88
C GLU A 48 0.52 10.52 5.19
N LEU A 49 1.01 10.44 3.95
CA LEU A 49 1.30 11.62 3.12
C LEU A 49 0.03 12.44 2.83
N LEU A 50 -1.07 11.78 2.46
CA LEU A 50 -2.38 12.42 2.25
C LEU A 50 -2.86 13.16 3.52
N LEU A 51 -2.71 12.54 4.69
CA LEU A 51 -3.06 13.18 5.96
C LEU A 51 -2.14 14.35 6.31
N GLN A 52 -0.85 14.27 5.99
CA GLN A 52 0.07 15.39 6.18
C GLN A 52 -0.29 16.56 5.27
N ASP A 53 -0.59 16.30 3.99
CA ASP A 53 -1.01 17.32 3.05
C ASP A 53 -2.32 17.98 3.48
N ALA A 54 -3.31 17.18 3.90
CA ALA A 54 -4.57 17.69 4.43
C ALA A 54 -4.37 18.57 5.69
N ARG A 55 -3.49 18.17 6.62
CA ARG A 55 -3.16 18.98 7.81
C ARG A 55 -2.47 20.29 7.44
N LYS A 56 -1.56 20.25 6.46
CA LYS A 56 -0.83 21.42 5.98
C LYS A 56 -1.78 22.40 5.29
N GLU A 57 -2.65 21.91 4.43
CA GLU A 57 -3.67 22.71 3.75
C GLU A 57 -4.65 23.32 4.77
N ALA A 58 -5.12 22.54 5.73
CA ALA A 58 -5.97 23.03 6.82
C ALA A 58 -5.29 24.16 7.62
N SER A 59 -4.02 23.96 8.00
CA SER A 59 -3.23 24.98 8.70
C SER A 59 -3.03 26.24 7.85
N GLN A 60 -2.76 26.09 6.55
CA GLN A 60 -2.62 27.22 5.61
C GLN A 60 -3.93 27.99 5.42
N ASN A 61 -5.07 27.30 5.49
CA ASN A 61 -6.40 27.87 5.40
C ASN A 61 -6.92 28.42 6.74
N GLY A 62 -6.06 28.48 7.77
CA GLY A 62 -6.37 29.11 9.05
C GLY A 62 -7.03 28.19 10.08
N LEU A 63 -7.06 26.87 9.84
CA LEU A 63 -7.45 25.89 10.86
C LEU A 63 -6.29 25.73 11.86
N THR A 64 -6.29 26.58 12.89
CA THR A 64 -5.40 26.44 14.04
C THR A 64 -5.99 25.49 15.07
N GLU A 65 -5.18 25.04 16.02
CA GLU A 65 -5.62 24.17 17.13
C GLU A 65 -6.76 24.81 17.94
N GLU A 66 -6.75 26.14 18.05
CA GLU A 66 -7.82 26.92 18.70
C GLU A 66 -9.12 26.90 17.89
N VAL A 67 -9.05 27.06 16.56
CA VAL A 67 -10.23 27.01 15.67
C VAL A 67 -10.81 25.60 15.61
N LEU A 68 -9.95 24.57 15.59
CA LEU A 68 -10.37 23.18 15.65
C LEU A 68 -11.08 22.87 16.97
N ALA A 69 -10.55 23.36 18.09
CA ALA A 69 -11.17 23.20 19.40
C ALA A 69 -12.53 23.91 19.50
N GLN A 70 -12.69 25.07 18.84
CA GLN A 70 -13.99 25.75 18.76
C GLN A 70 -15.01 24.93 17.96
N LEU A 71 -14.63 24.44 16.76
CA LEU A 71 -15.51 23.62 15.93
C LEU A 71 -15.95 22.31 16.62
N LEU A 72 -15.04 21.65 17.35
CA LEU A 72 -15.33 20.40 18.06
C LEU A 72 -16.17 20.60 19.33
N ASN A 73 -16.11 21.79 19.94
CA ASN A 73 -16.93 22.13 21.11
C ASN A 73 -18.30 22.67 20.72
N ASP A 74 -18.46 23.26 19.52
CA ASP A 74 -19.75 23.72 19.00
C ASP A 74 -20.67 22.57 18.53
N GLU A 75 -20.14 21.36 18.34
CA GLU A 75 -20.92 20.14 18.01
C GLU A 75 -21.45 19.38 19.26
N ASN A 76 -21.35 19.95 20.47
CA ASN A 76 -21.94 19.39 21.71
C ASN A 76 -23.02 20.27 22.34
#